data_AF-A0A938TV88-F1
#
_entry.id   AF-A0A938TV88-F1
#
_cell.length_a   1.000
_cell.length_b   1.000
_cell.length_c   1.000
_cell.angle_alpha   90.00
_cell.angle_beta   90.00
_cell.angle_gamma   90.00
#
_symmetry.space_group_name_H-M   'P 1'
#
loop_
_entity.id
_entity.type
_entity.pdbx_description
1 polymer ?
#
loop_
_entity_poly.entity_id
_entity_poly.type
_entity_poly.pdbx_seq_one_letter_code
_entity_poly.pdbx_strand_id
1 'polypeptide(L)'
;MQMAAKHNITVAIDPVLLKKARAFAARRGISVSALLAAQLRELVADDARYTAARRRATALFRTPLELGGKPLSREAAHDRRRLR
;
A
#
# COMPACT_ATOMS: atom_id res chain seq x y z
N MET A 1 10.58 5.73 25.82
CA MET A 1 9.88 5.60 24.52
C MET A 1 8.69 6.56 24.55
N GLN A 2 8.74 7.70 23.86
CA GLN A 2 7.62 8.65 23.87
C GLN A 2 6.42 8.00 23.17
N MET A 3 5.33 7.77 23.90
CA MET A 3 4.07 7.39 23.28
C MET A 3 3.54 8.63 22.56
N ALA A 4 3.55 8.60 21.23
CA ALA A 4 2.88 9.60 20.42
C ALA A 4 1.43 9.77 20.90
N ALA A 5 0.97 11.02 21.01
CA ALA A 5 -0.38 11.33 21.47
C ALA A 5 -1.42 10.58 20.62
N LYS A 6 -2.30 9.83 21.29
CA LYS A 6 -3.40 9.11 20.63
C LYS A 6 -4.64 9.98 20.67
N HIS A 7 -5.28 10.15 19.52
CA HIS A 7 -6.58 10.82 19.41
C HIS A 7 -7.69 9.78 19.29
N ASN A 8 -8.72 9.92 20.12
CA ASN A 8 -9.89 9.04 20.09
C ASN A 8 -10.86 9.54 19.01
N ILE A 9 -11.43 8.60 18.25
CA ILE A 9 -12.43 8.87 17.22
C ILE A 9 -13.66 8.02 17.54
N THR A 10 -14.83 8.65 17.56
CA THR A 10 -16.12 7.96 17.70
C THR A 10 -16.62 7.58 16.31
N VAL A 11 -16.93 6.30 16.11
CA VAL A 11 -17.46 5.77 14.84
C VAL A 11 -18.80 5.11 15.09
N ALA A 12 -19.82 5.51 14.34
CA ALA A 12 -21.10 4.83 14.33
C ALA A 12 -20.97 3.52 13.55
N ILE A 13 -21.34 2.40 14.16
CA ILE A 13 -21.25 1.06 13.57
C ILE A 13 -22.56 0.33 13.82
N ASP A 14 -23.05 -0.36 12.79
CA ASP A 14 -24.20 -1.23 12.90
C ASP A 14 -24.02 -2.27 14.04
N PRO A 15 -25.03 -2.51 14.91
CA PRO A 15 -24.92 -3.44 16.03
C PRO A 15 -24.58 -4.88 15.62
N VAL A 16 -25.10 -5.35 14.48
CA VAL A 16 -24.83 -6.71 13.97
C VAL A 16 -23.36 -6.81 13.53
N LEU A 17 -22.86 -5.78 12.84
CA LEU A 17 -21.45 -5.69 12.47
C LEU A 17 -20.55 -5.63 13.69
N LEU A 18 -20.88 -4.83 14.71
CA LEU A 18 -20.10 -4.73 15.94
C LEU A 18 -20.01 -6.09 16.66
N LYS A 19 -21.09 -6.86 16.71
CA LYS A 19 -21.08 -8.22 17.30
C LYS A 19 -20.11 -9.15 16.56
N LYS A 20 -20.14 -9.14 15.23
CA LYS A 20 -19.21 -9.93 14.40
C LYS A 20 -17.77 -9.47 14.56
N ALA A 21 -17.53 -8.16 14.60
CA ALA A 21 -16.20 -7.57 14.78
C ALA A 21 -15.59 -7.94 16.14
N ARG A 22 -16.40 -7.95 17.22
CA ARG A 22 -15.96 -8.40 18.55
C ARG A 22 -15.53 -9.86 18.54
N ALA A 23 -16.34 -10.75 17.97
CA ALA A 23 -15.98 -12.17 17.86
C ALA A 23 -14.70 -12.36 17.02
N PHE A 24 -14.57 -11.62 15.92
CA PHE A 24 -13.37 -11.66 15.08
C PHE A 24 -12.12 -11.19 15.82
N ALA A 25 -12.20 -10.05 16.51
CA ALA A 25 -11.09 -9.47 17.26
C ALA A 25 -10.68 -10.37 18.43
N ALA A 26 -11.64 -10.94 19.15
CA ALA A 26 -11.40 -11.90 20.23
C ALA A 26 -10.65 -13.16 19.75
N ARG A 27 -11.04 -13.74 18.61
CA ARG A 27 -10.31 -14.88 17.99
C ARG A 27 -8.86 -14.55 17.65
N ARG A 28 -8.54 -13.27 17.43
CA ARG A 28 -7.18 -12.78 17.14
C ARG A 28 -6.46 -12.22 18.37
N GLY A 29 -7.07 -12.27 19.56
CA GLY A 29 -6.48 -11.75 20.79
C GLY A 29 -6.31 -10.22 20.81
N ILE A 30 -7.08 -9.47 20.02
CA ILE A 30 -6.99 -8.01 19.94
C ILE A 30 -8.34 -7.33 20.22
N SER A 31 -8.31 -6.03 20.51
CA SER A 31 -9.54 -5.23 20.67
C SER A 31 -10.11 -4.80 19.30
N VAL A 32 -11.40 -4.43 19.28
CA VAL A 32 -12.03 -3.87 18.08
C VAL A 32 -11.35 -2.56 17.65
N SER A 33 -10.96 -1.70 18.60
CA SER A 33 -10.21 -0.48 18.29
C SER A 33 -8.83 -0.77 17.69
N ALA A 34 -8.13 -1.81 18.18
CA ALA A 34 -6.84 -2.22 17.61
C ALA A 34 -7.02 -2.78 16.18
N LEU A 35 -8.07 -3.55 15.94
CA LEU A 35 -8.45 -4.03 14.62
C LEU A 35 -8.72 -2.87 13.65
N LEU A 36 -9.57 -1.92 14.04
CA LEU A 36 -9.90 -0.76 13.22
C LEU A 36 -8.66 0.11 12.93
N ALA A 37 -7.83 0.33 13.94
CA ALA A 37 -6.58 1.08 13.76
C ALA A 37 -5.62 0.38 12.80
N ALA A 38 -5.56 -0.96 12.81
CA ALA A 38 -4.75 -1.72 11.85
C ALA A 38 -5.27 -1.58 10.42
N GLN A 39 -6.58 -1.73 10.23
CA GLN A 39 -7.20 -1.58 8.91
C GLN A 39 -7.06 -0.14 8.37
N LEU A 40 -7.22 0.87 9.22
CA LEU A 40 -7.01 2.26 8.82
C LEU A 40 -5.56 2.53 8.41
N ARG A 41 -4.58 1.97 9.15
CA ARG A 41 -3.16 2.09 8.78
C ARG A 41 -2.87 1.45 7.42
N GLU A 42 -3.46 0.28 7.15
CA GLU A 42 -3.30 -0.41 5.88
C GLU A 42 -3.88 0.41 4.73
N LEU A 43 -5.10 0.92 4.86
CA LEU A 43 -5.74 1.78 3.86
C LEU A 43 -4.91 3.04 3.54
N VAL A 44 -4.42 3.73 4.57
CA VAL A 44 -3.59 4.93 4.39
C VAL A 44 -2.24 4.58 3.75
N ALA A 45 -1.63 3.46 4.16
CA ALA A 45 -0.38 3.02 3.57
C ALA A 45 -0.55 2.66 2.08
N ASP A 46 -1.66 2.03 1.71
CA ASP A 46 -1.96 1.67 0.34
C ASP A 46 -2.13 2.90 -0.55
N ASP A 47 -2.89 3.89 -0.09
CA ASP A 47 -3.04 5.16 -0.80
C ASP A 47 -1.70 5.90 -0.95
N ALA A 48 -0.90 5.94 0.11
CA ALA A 48 0.42 6.56 0.07
C ALA A 48 1.36 5.85 -0.92
N ARG A 49 1.36 4.50 -0.93
CA ARG A 49 2.13 3.70 -1.89
C ARG A 49 1.70 4.00 -3.33
N TYR A 50 0.39 4.02 -3.58
CA TYR A 50 -0.15 4.34 -4.90
C TYR A 50 0.24 5.76 -5.34
N THR A 51 0.03 6.75 -4.49
CA THR A 51 0.36 8.15 -4.77
C THR A 51 1.85 8.34 -5.06
N ALA A 52 2.72 7.69 -4.29
CA ALA A 52 4.16 7.71 -4.52
C ALA A 52 4.54 7.03 -5.86
N ALA A 53 3.93 5.87 -6.18
CA ALA A 53 4.14 5.19 -7.45
C ALA A 53 3.69 6.05 -8.64
N ARG A 54 2.50 6.64 -8.56
CA ARG A 54 1.97 7.57 -9.58
C ARG A 54 2.93 8.75 -9.78
N ARG A 55 3.37 9.40 -8.70
CA ARG A 55 4.32 10.52 -8.79
C ARG A 55 5.61 10.13 -9.51
N ARG A 56 6.18 8.95 -9.21
CA ARG A 56 7.38 8.44 -9.88
C ARG A 56 7.14 8.19 -11.37
N ALA A 57 6.05 7.51 -11.71
CA ALA A 57 5.70 7.22 -13.10
C ALA A 57 5.50 8.51 -13.92
N THR A 58 4.77 9.48 -13.38
CA THR A 58 4.58 10.78 -14.05
C THR A 58 5.88 11.56 -14.18
N ALA A 59 6.76 11.50 -13.19
CA ALA A 59 8.07 12.15 -13.28
C ALA A 59 8.94 11.54 -14.41
N LEU A 60 8.90 10.22 -14.59
CA LEU A 60 9.59 9.53 -15.68
C LEU A 60 9.08 9.94 -17.07
N PHE A 61 7.79 10.30 -17.21
CA PHE A 61 7.29 10.84 -18.48
C PHE A 61 7.70 12.28 -18.74
N ARG A 62 7.93 13.07 -17.68
CA ARG A 62 8.33 14.49 -17.80
C ARG A 62 9.81 14.67 -18.13
N THR A 63 10.65 13.71 -17.75
CA THR A 63 12.09 13.75 -18.01
C THR A 63 12.45 12.58 -18.94
N PRO A 64 12.89 12.84 -20.18
CA PRO A 64 13.29 11.78 -21.08
C PRO A 64 14.43 10.98 -20.45
N LEU A 65 14.30 9.64 -20.49
CA LEU A 65 15.36 8.76 -20.03
C LEU A 65 16.43 8.67 -21.12
N GLU A 66 17.67 9.00 -20.77
CA GLU A 66 18.83 8.76 -21.64
C GLU A 66 19.21 7.28 -21.62
N LEU A 67 18.35 6.44 -22.19
CA LEU A 67 18.51 4.98 -22.17
C LEU A 67 19.68 4.50 -23.04
N GLY A 68 20.18 5.36 -23.93
CA GLY A 68 21.25 5.04 -24.88
C GLY A 68 20.94 3.80 -25.75
N GLY A 69 21.94 3.30 -26.45
CA GLY A 69 21.85 2.04 -27.20
C GLY A 69 20.95 2.10 -28.45
N LYS A 70 20.75 0.94 -29.07
CA LYS A 70 19.84 0.75 -30.20
C LYS A 70 18.61 -0.04 -29.72
N PRO A 71 17.39 0.30 -30.17
CA PRO A 71 16.20 -0.50 -29.88
C PRO A 71 16.43 -1.97 -30.24
N LEU A 72 16.09 -2.87 -29.32
CA LEU A 72 16.17 -4.31 -29.54
C LEU A 72 14.87 -4.79 -30.19
N SER A 73 14.98 -5.74 -31.13
CA SER A 73 13.80 -6.52 -31.54
C SER A 73 13.36 -7.42 -30.40
N ARG A 74 12.09 -7.84 -30.42
CA ARG A 74 11.53 -8.75 -29.43
C ARG A 74 12.34 -10.05 -29.34
N GLU A 75 12.73 -10.58 -30.49
CA GLU A 75 13.52 -11.82 -30.63
C GLU A 75 14.91 -11.65 -30.03
N ALA A 76 15.57 -10.52 -30.31
CA ALA A 76 16.89 -10.21 -29.75
C ALA A 76 16.85 -10.03 -28.22
N ALA A 77 15.76 -9.45 -27.68
CA ALA A 77 15.55 -9.34 -26.24
C ALA A 77 15.26 -10.70 -25.59
N HIS A 78 14.50 -11.56 -26.26
CA HIS A 78 14.14 -12.90 -25.78
C HIS A 78 15.35 -13.83 -25.70
N ASP A 79 16.21 -13.83 -26.73
CA ASP A 79 17.37 -14.71 -26.79
C ASP A 79 18.42 -14.42 -25.71
N ARG A 80 18.40 -13.21 -25.11
CA ARG A 80 19.30 -12.74 -24.03
C ARG A 80 20.80 -12.95 -24.28
N ARG A 81 21.21 -13.34 -25.49
CA ARG A 81 22.60 -13.66 -25.86
C ARG A 81 23.59 -12.51 -25.66
N ARG A 82 23.10 -11.26 -25.58
CA ARG A 82 23.89 -10.04 -25.38
C ARG A 82 23.71 -9.38 -24.01
N LEU A 83 23.03 -10.04 -23.06
CA LEU A 83 22.70 -9.49 -21.73
C LEU A 83 23.51 -10.17 -20.59
N ARG A 84 24.69 -10.72 -20.89
CA ARG A 84 25.64 -11.26 -19.90
C ARG A 84 26.96 -10.54 -19.98
#